data_AF-A0A9D2QE18-F1
#
_entry.id   AF-A0A9D2QE18-F1
#
_cell.length_a   1.000
_cell.length_b   1.000
_cell.length_c   1.000
_cell.angle_alpha   90.00
_cell.angle_beta   90.00
_cell.angle_gamma   90.00
#
_symmetry.space_group_name_H-M   'P 1'
#
loop_
_entity.id
_entity.type
_entity.pdbx_description
1 polymer ?
#
loop_
_entity_poly.entity_id
_entity_poly.type
_entity_poly.pdbx_seq_one_letter_code
_entity_poly.pdbx_strand_id
1 'polypeptide(L)' 'MSSAELLITMGSVFIGFLLFGGAFASFMAKKPPKQVWSLFAVAIIFITLIPVIIAVFWAT' A
#
# COMPACT_ATOMS: atom_id res chain seq x y z
N MET A 1 -8.94 -13.89 13.10
CA MET A 1 -9.23 -12.82 12.13
C MET A 1 -10.72 -12.68 11.90
N SER A 2 -11.29 -11.53 12.26
CA SER A 2 -12.65 -11.19 11.88
C SER A 2 -12.77 -10.92 10.38
N SER A 3 -13.96 -11.06 9.81
CA SER A 3 -14.21 -10.71 8.40
C SER A 3 -13.87 -9.25 8.09
N ALA A 4 -13.98 -8.36 9.08
CA ALA A 4 -13.60 -6.96 8.98
C ALA A 4 -12.08 -6.77 8.84
N GLU A 5 -11.27 -7.42 9.68
CA GLU A 5 -9.80 -7.38 9.59
C GLU A 5 -9.29 -7.90 8.25
N LEU A 6 -9.88 -8.98 7.75
CA LEU A 6 -9.54 -9.56 6.45
C LEU A 6 -9.83 -8.55 5.34
N LEU A 7 -11.00 -7.93 5.35
CA LEU A 7 -11.39 -6.94 4.34
C LEU A 7 -10.50 -5.69 4.38
N ILE A 8 -10.16 -5.20 5.58
CA ILE A 8 -9.25 -4.06 5.75
C ILE A 8 -7.86 -4.39 5.20
N THR A 9 -7.33 -5.58 5.52
CA THR A 9 -6.00 -6.02 5.05
C THR A 9 -5.99 -6.16 3.52
N MET A 10 -6.98 -6.82 2.95
CA MET A 10 -7.08 -6.99 1.49
C MET A 10 -7.27 -5.65 0.78
N GLY A 11 -8.13 -4.77 1.32
CA GLY A 11 -8.38 -3.44 0.77
C GLY A 11 -7.15 -2.53 0.83
N SER A 12 -6.41 -2.53 1.95
CA SER A 12 -5.19 -1.74 2.09
C SER A 12 -4.12 -2.22 1.11
N VAL A 13 -3.90 -3.53 1.02
CA VAL A 13 -2.92 -4.11 0.10
C VAL A 13 -3.28 -3.79 -1.36
N PHE A 14 -4.56 -3.89 -1.73
CA PHE A 14 -5.03 -3.53 -3.07
C PHE A 14 -4.73 -2.06 -3.42
N ILE A 15 -5.06 -1.12 -2.51
CA ILE A 15 -4.72 0.30 -2.69
C ILE A 15 -3.21 0.49 -2.82
N GLY A 16 -2.43 -0.19 -1.98
CA GLY A 16 -0.97 -0.16 -2.05
C GLY A 16 -0.42 -0.62 -3.40
N PHE A 17 -0.98 -1.68 -3.99
CA PHE A 17 -0.62 -2.13 -5.34
C PHE A 17 -1.01 -1.14 -6.43
N LEU A 18 -2.16 -0.48 -6.34
CA LEU A 18 -2.53 0.59 -7.28
C LEU A 18 -1.54 1.75 -7.22
N LEU A 19 -1.12 2.16 -6.02
CA LEU A 19 -0.13 3.22 -5.83
C LEU A 19 1.26 2.79 -6.34
N PHE A 20 1.67 1.55 -6.09
CA PHE A 20 2.92 1.00 -6.60
C PHE A 20 2.91 0.94 -8.14
N GLY A 21 1.83 0.43 -8.73
CA GLY A 21 1.62 0.45 -10.18
C GLY A 21 1.60 1.88 -10.74
N GLY A 22 0.99 2.83 -10.04
CA GLY A 22 1.02 4.25 -10.37
C GLY A 22 2.42 4.86 -10.30
N ALA A 23 3.24 4.47 -9.32
CA ALA A 23 4.64 4.86 -9.22
C ALA A 23 5.43 4.32 -10.42
N PHE A 24 5.24 3.05 -10.77
CA PHE A 24 5.85 2.44 -11.96
C PHE A 24 5.40 3.11 -13.26
N ALA A 25 4.10 3.34 -13.44
CA ALA A 25 3.57 4.06 -14.60
C ALA A 25 4.13 5.48 -14.70
N SER A 26 4.26 6.18 -13.56
CA SER A 26 4.87 7.50 -13.49
C SER A 26 6.35 7.46 -13.88
N PHE A 27 7.08 6.44 -13.44
CA PHE A 27 8.47 6.21 -13.83
C PHE A 27 8.60 5.96 -15.33
N MET A 28 7.76 5.09 -15.91
CA MET A 28 7.72 4.82 -17.35
C MET A 28 7.38 6.06 -18.17
N ALA A 29 6.47 6.90 -17.67
CA ALA A 29 6.10 8.18 -18.27
C ALA A 29 7.13 9.30 -18.03
N LYS A 30 8.32 8.98 -17.48
CA LYS A 30 9.42 9.93 -17.19
C LYS A 30 8.96 11.13 -16.34
N LYS A 31 7.98 10.91 -15.45
CA LYS A 31 7.50 11.92 -14.50
C LYS A 31 8.62 12.28 -13.51
N PRO A 32 8.56 13.47 -12.89
CA PRO A 32 9.58 13.89 -11.94
C PRO A 32 9.76 12.87 -10.82
N PRO A 33 11.00 12.61 -10.36
CA PRO A 33 11.28 11.60 -9.33
C PRO A 33 10.46 11.78 -8.05
N LYS A 34 10.16 13.03 -7.68
CA LYS A 34 9.31 13.33 -6.51
C LYS A 34 7.95 12.64 -6.57
N GLN A 35 7.31 12.59 -7.75
CA GLN A 35 6.02 11.94 -7.92
C GLN A 35 6.14 10.42 -7.74
N VAL A 36 7.14 9.80 -8.40
CA VAL A 36 7.40 8.36 -8.30
C VAL A 36 7.67 7.95 -6.85
N TRP A 37 8.57 8.67 -6.18
CA TRP A 37 8.93 8.39 -4.79
C TRP A 37 7.79 8.64 -3.81
N SER A 38 6.97 9.68 -4.05
CA SER A 38 5.78 9.92 -3.21
C SER A 38 4.76 8.77 -3.30
N LEU A 39 4.42 8.34 -4.53
CA LEU A 39 3.51 7.22 -4.75
C LEU A 39 4.06 5.92 -4.17
N PHE A 40 5.36 5.68 -4.34
CA PHE A 40 6.02 4.50 -3.79
C PHE A 40 6.06 4.50 -2.26
N ALA A 41 6.40 5.63 -1.63
CA ALA A 41 6.42 5.74 -0.17
C ALA A 41 5.03 5.51 0.44
N VAL A 42 3.98 6.09 -0.16
CA VAL A 42 2.61 5.83 0.30
C VAL A 42 2.21 4.38 0.05
N ALA A 43 2.57 3.79 -1.09
CA ALA A 43 2.32 2.36 -1.36
C ALA A 43 2.89 1.45 -0.26
N ILE A 44 4.12 1.72 0.19
CA ILE A 44 4.76 0.96 1.27
C ILE A 44 3.90 0.98 2.54
N ILE A 45 3.35 2.13 2.94
CA ILE A 45 2.50 2.23 4.15
C ILE A 45 1.30 1.28 4.06
N PHE A 46 0.66 1.22 2.89
CA PHE A 46 -0.53 0.41 2.67
C PHE A 46 -0.25 -1.10 2.57
N ILE A 47 0.88 -1.49 1.97
CA ILE A 47 1.25 -2.92 1.81
C ILE A 47 2.05 -3.48 3.01
N THR A 48 2.67 -2.63 3.83
CA THR A 48 3.50 -3.07 4.97
C THR A 48 2.93 -2.63 6.30
N LEU A 49 2.84 -1.33 6.56
CA LEU A 49 2.54 -0.80 7.89
C LEU A 49 1.13 -1.18 8.35
N ILE A 50 0.13 -1.06 7.47
CA ILE A 50 -1.25 -1.44 7.81
C ILE A 50 -1.36 -2.95 8.10
N PRO A 51 -0.90 -3.87 7.22
CA PRO A 51 -0.93 -5.31 7.51
C PRO A 51 -0.16 -5.69 8.78
N VAL A 52 1.00 -5.08 9.03
CA VAL A 52 1.79 -5.34 10.24
C VAL A 52 1.06 -4.88 11.49
N ILE A 53 0.44 -3.70 11.48
CA ILE A 53 -0.35 -3.22 12.64
C ILE A 53 -1.52 -4.16 12.92
N ILE A 54 -2.24 -4.59 11.89
CA ILE A 54 -3.35 -5.54 12.05
C ILE A 54 -2.84 -6.87 12.60
N ALA A 55 -1.74 -7.39 12.04
CA ALA A 55 -1.16 -8.66 12.45
C ALA A 55 -0.62 -8.65 13.89
N VAL A 56 -0.02 -7.55 14.34
CA VAL A 56 0.61 -7.48 15.67
C VAL A 56 -0.37 -7.10 16.76
N PHE A 57 -1.29 -6.16 16.50
CA PHE A 57 -2.11 -5.55 17.54
C PHE A 57 -3.57 -6.01 17.51
N TRP A 58 -4.08 -6.49 16.38
CA TRP A 58 -5.51 -6.82 16.20
C TRP A 58 -5.78 -8.29 15.89
N ALA A 59 -4.77 -9.06 15.46
CA ALA A 59 -4.90 -10.50 15.29
C ALA A 59 -4.93 -11.20 16.66
N THR A 60 -6.10 -11.16 17.30
CA THR A 60 -6.49 -12.04 18.42
C THR A 60 -7.15 -13.31 17.95
#